data_AF-A0A8D9LUA1-F1
#
_entry.id   AF-A0A8D9LUA1-F1
#
_cell.length_a   1.000
_cell.length_b   1.000
_cell.length_c   1.000
_cell.angle_alpha   90.00
_cell.angle_beta   90.00
_cell.angle_gamma   90.00
#
_symmetry.space_group_name_H-M   'P 1'
#
loop_
_entity.id
_entity.type
_entity.pdbx_description
1 polymer ?
#
loop_
_entity_poly.entity_id
_entity_poly.type
_entity_poly.pdbx_seq_one_letter_code
_entity_poly.pdbx_strand_id
1 'polypeptide(L)'
;MWKDEKVQAKSSTNSTNRKSERGGFGIAIHNTGAKSYERRKDEMTIDNGGEEPDMLAFLADAHRSRKTGDILDKKVKRIVETVKEKINDQLTQGGSTETNLLTQAHINNLVLKVKLVSLFFFCKSLCFPYIFLILQEIPVIKGHRFGFGTLPDPGQVPSSASFMSNLDQEEQLRIANEKIAIADEKIAMATEKIVTLENDKAAKDKVIQYLQNLASKVVSKFPDLLQEDEDATQE
;
A
#
# COMPACT_ATOMS: atom_id res chain seq x y z
N MET A 1 23.57 14.15 -34.43
CA MET A 1 23.34 13.46 -33.15
C MET A 1 22.98 14.43 -32.01
N TRP A 2 23.85 15.35 -31.56
CA TRP A 2 23.49 16.29 -30.48
C TRP A 2 22.76 17.57 -30.92
N LYS A 3 22.77 17.89 -32.22
CA LYS A 3 22.10 19.06 -32.81
C LYS A 3 20.73 18.72 -33.43
N ASP A 4 20.27 17.49 -33.25
CA ASP A 4 19.03 17.01 -33.87
C ASP A 4 17.84 17.59 -33.07
N GLU A 5 16.86 18.21 -33.73
CA GLU A 5 15.72 18.88 -33.08
C GLU A 5 14.95 17.96 -32.11
N LYS A 6 14.80 16.69 -32.47
CA LYS A 6 14.17 15.67 -31.61
C LYS A 6 14.93 15.47 -30.30
N VAL A 7 16.26 15.53 -30.32
CA VAL A 7 17.10 15.39 -29.12
C VAL A 7 17.02 16.66 -28.28
N GLN A 8 17.00 17.83 -28.93
CA GLN A 8 16.87 19.12 -28.26
C GLN A 8 15.51 19.27 -27.55
N ALA A 9 14.40 18.91 -28.22
CA ALA A 9 13.06 18.95 -27.65
C ALA A 9 12.86 17.97 -26.48
N LYS A 10 13.44 16.76 -26.58
CA LYS A 10 13.46 15.82 -25.44
C LYS A 10 14.26 16.36 -24.27
N SER A 11 15.43 16.95 -24.54
CA SER A 11 16.28 17.54 -23.51
C SER A 11 15.61 18.73 -22.80
N SER A 12 14.99 19.65 -23.54
CA SER A 12 14.27 20.79 -22.98
C SER A 12 13.10 20.33 -22.10
N THR A 13 12.30 19.38 -22.61
CA THR A 13 11.20 18.78 -21.87
C THR A 13 11.71 18.13 -20.57
N ASN A 14 12.76 17.32 -20.64
CA ASN A 14 13.35 16.66 -19.45
C ASN A 14 13.91 17.67 -18.44
N SER A 15 14.52 18.76 -18.90
CA SER A 15 15.04 19.83 -18.05
C SER A 15 13.90 20.56 -17.31
N THR A 16 12.85 20.94 -18.03
CA THR A 16 11.64 21.57 -17.45
C THR A 16 10.98 20.63 -16.44
N ASN A 17 10.84 19.37 -16.80
CA ASN A 17 10.32 18.31 -15.95
C ASN A 17 11.13 18.14 -14.65
N ARG A 18 12.46 18.12 -14.76
CA ARG A 18 13.37 18.02 -13.60
C ARG A 18 13.27 19.23 -12.67
N LYS A 19 12.99 20.42 -13.20
CA LYS A 19 12.84 21.66 -12.44
C LYS A 19 11.38 21.96 -12.04
N SER A 20 10.44 21.05 -12.34
CA SER A 20 9.04 21.26 -12.04
C SER A 20 8.79 21.34 -10.52
N GLU A 21 7.81 22.15 -10.12
CA GLU A 21 7.50 22.38 -8.70
C GLU A 21 6.66 21.27 -8.07
N ARG A 22 6.24 20.26 -8.82
CA ARG A 22 5.47 19.08 -8.35
C ARG A 22 4.29 19.44 -7.43
N GLY A 23 3.57 20.54 -7.68
CA GLY A 23 2.49 21.01 -6.80
C GLY A 23 2.99 21.75 -5.54
N GLY A 24 4.07 22.52 -5.65
CA GLY A 24 4.66 23.31 -4.56
C GLY A 24 5.68 22.55 -3.69
N PHE A 25 5.94 21.27 -3.98
CA PHE A 25 6.91 20.44 -3.26
C PHE A 25 8.35 20.60 -3.76
N GLY A 26 8.57 21.35 -4.84
CA GLY A 26 9.89 21.61 -5.41
C GLY A 26 10.52 20.41 -6.08
N ILE A 27 11.82 20.48 -6.36
CA ILE A 27 12.58 19.46 -7.11
C ILE A 27 12.71 18.15 -6.31
N ALA A 28 12.68 17.02 -7.02
CA ALA A 28 12.92 15.69 -6.45
C ALA A 28 14.36 15.51 -6.00
N ILE A 29 14.58 15.17 -4.73
CA ILE A 29 15.91 15.00 -4.16
C ILE A 29 16.01 13.59 -3.56
N HIS A 30 16.93 12.77 -4.06
CA HIS A 30 17.27 11.46 -3.48
C HIS A 30 18.77 11.44 -3.17
N ASN A 31 19.16 10.74 -2.11
CA ASN A 31 20.54 10.74 -1.60
C ASN A 31 21.20 9.35 -1.67
N THR A 32 20.63 8.41 -2.43
CA THR A 32 21.18 7.07 -2.66
C THR A 32 22.47 7.07 -3.50
N GLY A 33 22.83 8.22 -4.09
CA GLY A 33 24.03 8.38 -4.89
C GLY A 33 23.99 7.53 -6.16
N ALA A 34 25.10 6.85 -6.47
CA ALA A 34 25.20 5.96 -7.63
C ALA A 34 24.55 4.58 -7.42
N LYS A 35 24.04 4.29 -6.22
CA LYS A 35 23.40 3.01 -5.92
C LYS A 35 21.93 3.03 -6.37
N SER A 36 21.48 1.93 -6.97
CA SER A 36 20.07 1.71 -7.23
C SER A 36 19.30 1.55 -5.91
N TYR A 37 17.99 1.80 -5.96
CA TYR A 37 17.09 1.59 -4.83
C TYR A 37 17.09 0.13 -4.36
N GLU A 38 17.13 -0.83 -5.29
CA GLU A 38 17.21 -2.27 -5.00
C GLU A 38 18.46 -2.59 -4.17
N ARG A 39 19.64 -2.17 -4.65
CA ARG A 39 20.88 -2.42 -3.92
C ARG A 39 20.87 -1.75 -2.55
N ARG A 40 20.29 -0.55 -2.44
CA ARG A 40 20.18 0.13 -1.15
C ARG A 40 19.27 -0.62 -0.19
N LYS A 41 18.17 -1.19 -0.69
CA LYS A 41 17.23 -2.02 0.07
C LYS A 41 17.92 -3.29 0.55
N ASP A 42 18.66 -3.99 -0.32
CA ASP A 42 19.42 -5.19 0.06
C ASP A 42 20.43 -4.89 1.16
N GLU A 43 21.15 -3.77 1.06
CA GLU A 43 22.06 -3.32 2.11
C GLU A 43 21.33 -3.07 3.45
N MET A 44 20.17 -2.42 3.42
CA MET A 44 19.35 -2.24 4.63
C MET A 44 18.83 -3.56 5.20
N THR A 45 18.46 -4.52 4.35
CA THR A 45 18.03 -5.86 4.79
C THR A 45 19.18 -6.59 5.48
N ILE A 46 20.40 -6.50 4.94
CA ILE A 46 21.60 -7.08 5.56
C ILE A 46 21.88 -6.38 6.91
N ASP A 47 21.82 -5.05 6.95
CA ASP A 47 22.04 -4.27 8.17
C ASP A 47 21.01 -4.59 9.28
N ASN A 48 19.77 -4.93 8.89
CA ASN A 48 18.68 -5.33 9.78
C ASN A 48 18.73 -6.81 10.21
N GLY A 49 19.78 -7.56 9.90
CA GLY A 49 19.88 -8.97 10.27
C GLY A 49 19.05 -9.92 9.39
N GLY A 50 18.73 -9.50 8.16
CA GLY A 50 17.99 -10.29 7.17
C GLY A 50 16.51 -9.94 7.05
N GLU A 51 15.99 -9.02 7.88
CA GLU A 51 14.62 -8.53 7.78
C GLU A 51 14.51 -7.37 6.79
N GLU A 52 13.57 -7.47 5.84
CA GLU A 52 13.34 -6.43 4.85
C GLU A 52 12.96 -5.11 5.54
N PRO A 53 13.51 -3.95 5.14
CA PRO A 53 13.14 -2.67 5.73
C PRO A 53 11.70 -2.29 5.41
N ASP A 54 10.99 -1.72 6.39
CA ASP A 54 9.69 -1.09 6.16
C ASP A 54 9.76 0.05 5.11
N MET A 55 8.70 0.24 4.33
CA MET A 55 8.65 1.25 3.27
C MET A 55 8.83 2.67 3.85
N LEU A 56 8.35 2.93 5.06
CA LEU A 56 8.55 4.22 5.72
C LEU A 56 10.03 4.45 6.05
N ALA A 57 10.68 3.42 6.63
CA ALA A 57 12.10 3.45 6.96
C ALA A 57 12.97 3.60 5.70
N PHE A 58 12.65 2.86 4.64
CA PHE A 58 13.34 2.94 3.36
C PHE A 58 13.20 4.32 2.71
N LEU A 59 11.99 4.89 2.69
CA LEU A 59 11.76 6.24 2.14
C LEU A 59 12.52 7.30 2.91
N ALA A 60 12.52 7.20 4.24
CA ALA A 60 13.24 8.11 5.11
C ALA A 60 14.75 8.04 4.85
N ASP A 61 15.33 6.84 4.79
CA ASP A 61 16.76 6.64 4.51
C ASP A 61 17.17 7.15 3.13
N ALA A 62 16.42 6.78 2.09
CA ALA A 62 16.76 7.13 0.71
C ALA A 62 16.73 8.66 0.44
N HIS A 63 15.95 9.40 1.22
CA HIS A 63 15.81 10.86 1.11
C HIS A 63 16.52 11.61 2.25
N ARG A 64 17.22 10.90 3.13
CA ARG A 64 17.96 11.45 4.27
C ARG A 64 19.21 12.18 3.80
N SER A 65 19.43 13.41 4.25
CA SER A 65 20.69 14.11 4.07
C SER A 65 21.75 13.49 4.97
N ARG A 66 22.92 13.15 4.42
CA ARG A 66 24.07 12.73 5.24
C ARG A 66 24.61 13.86 6.12
N LYS A 67 24.40 15.12 5.73
CA LYS A 67 24.93 16.30 6.43
C LYS A 67 24.00 16.76 7.55
N THR A 68 22.71 16.88 7.23
CA THR A 68 21.70 17.43 8.15
C THR A 68 20.98 16.34 8.94
N GLY A 69 20.99 15.10 8.46
CA GLY A 69 20.21 14.00 9.05
C GLY A 69 18.70 14.05 8.72
N ASP A 70 18.24 15.16 8.12
CA ASP A 70 16.84 15.42 7.76
C ASP A 70 16.45 14.94 6.35
N ILE A 71 15.15 14.75 6.15
CA ILE A 71 14.55 14.45 4.83
C ILE A 71 14.48 15.76 4.02
N LEU A 72 15.23 15.83 2.93
CA LEU A 72 15.29 17.04 2.08
C LEU A 72 14.11 17.17 1.12
N ASP A 73 13.55 16.05 0.66
CA ASP A 73 12.40 16.07 -0.24
C ASP A 73 11.13 16.41 0.55
N LYS A 74 10.55 17.57 0.25
CA LYS A 74 9.37 18.10 0.95
C LYS A 74 8.15 17.19 0.82
N LYS A 75 7.99 16.48 -0.31
CA LYS A 75 6.87 15.56 -0.53
C LYS A 75 7.03 14.29 0.30
N VAL A 76 8.24 13.72 0.32
CA VAL A 76 8.52 12.54 1.14
C VAL A 76 8.41 12.88 2.63
N LYS A 77 8.89 14.06 3.05
CA LYS A 77 8.71 14.55 4.42
C LYS A 77 7.24 14.56 4.83
N ARG A 78 6.35 15.14 4.01
CA ARG A 78 4.90 15.11 4.29
C ARG A 78 4.32 13.70 4.34
N ILE A 79 4.69 12.82 3.40
CA ILE A 79 4.19 11.43 3.41
C ILE A 79 4.60 10.73 4.71
N VAL A 80 5.85 10.91 5.14
CA VAL A 80 6.35 10.31 6.37
C VAL A 80 5.62 10.86 7.59
N GLU A 81 5.41 12.17 7.65
CA GLU A 81 4.66 12.85 8.73
C GLU A 81 3.21 12.35 8.79
N THR A 82 2.48 12.36 7.67
CA THR A 82 1.08 11.88 7.62
C THR A 82 0.94 10.41 7.99
N VAL A 83 1.88 9.55 7.61
CA VAL A 83 1.83 8.13 7.99
C VAL A 83 2.09 7.95 9.49
N LYS A 84 3.05 8.70 10.05
CA LYS A 84 3.31 8.71 11.50
C LYS A 84 2.11 9.22 12.30
N GLU A 85 1.44 10.27 11.84
CA GLU A 85 0.21 10.79 12.44
C GLU A 85 -0.89 9.73 12.44
N LYS A 86 -1.15 9.09 11.30
CA LYS A 86 -2.16 8.01 11.22
C LYS A 86 -1.85 6.81 12.11
N ILE A 87 -0.57 6.50 12.30
CA ILE A 87 -0.13 5.47 13.24
C ILE A 87 -0.46 5.90 14.69
N ASN A 88 -0.14 7.13 15.05
CA ASN A 88 -0.43 7.68 16.38
C ASN A 88 -1.94 7.79 16.67
N ASP A 89 -2.75 8.20 15.68
CA ASP A 89 -4.21 8.27 15.81
C ASP A 89 -4.81 6.88 16.07
N GLN A 90 -4.33 5.86 15.36
CA GLN A 90 -4.76 4.47 15.56
C GLN A 90 -4.37 3.95 16.95
N LEU A 91 -3.20 4.32 17.45
CA LEU A 91 -2.74 3.99 18.80
C LEU A 91 -3.54 4.70 19.89
N THR A 92 -4.10 5.88 19.60
CA THR A 92 -4.82 6.71 20.59
C THR A 92 -6.32 6.39 20.65
N GLN A 93 -6.94 6.02 19.52
CA GLN A 93 -8.37 5.65 19.47
C GLN A 93 -8.65 4.19 19.85
N GLY A 94 -7.67 3.29 19.70
CA GLY A 94 -7.78 1.92 20.14
C GLY A 94 -7.40 1.80 21.61
N GLY A 95 -8.37 1.79 22.53
CA GLY A 95 -8.18 1.42 23.94
C GLY A 95 -7.78 -0.05 24.15
N SER A 96 -7.01 -0.63 23.22
CA SER A 96 -6.53 -2.00 23.27
C SER A 96 -5.11 -2.00 23.84
N THR A 97 -4.94 -2.66 24.97
CA THR A 97 -3.68 -3.13 25.55
C THR A 97 -2.99 -4.17 24.66
N GLU A 98 -2.83 -3.88 23.37
CA GLU A 98 -1.89 -4.59 22.49
C GLU A 98 -0.80 -3.60 22.10
N THR A 99 0.09 -3.39 23.05
CA THR A 99 1.32 -2.66 22.84
C THR A 99 2.14 -3.34 21.73
N ASN A 100 2.48 -2.56 20.69
CA ASN A 100 3.73 -2.65 19.93
C ASN A 100 3.86 -3.49 18.64
N LEU A 101 2.82 -4.01 18.00
CA LEU A 101 3.01 -4.73 16.72
C LEU A 101 2.12 -4.24 15.58
N LEU A 102 2.25 -2.96 15.23
CA LEU A 102 1.89 -2.51 13.89
C LEU A 102 2.80 -3.23 12.88
N THR A 103 2.28 -4.31 12.28
CA THR A 103 3.06 -5.17 11.37
C THR A 103 3.59 -4.36 10.20
N GLN A 104 4.79 -4.68 9.71
CA GLN A 104 5.39 -4.05 8.52
C GLN A 104 4.42 -3.96 7.33
N ALA A 105 3.60 -5.00 7.14
CA ALA A 105 2.56 -5.04 6.11
C ALA A 105 1.49 -3.93 6.28
N HIS A 106 1.11 -3.59 7.52
CA HIS A 106 0.14 -2.53 7.79
C HIS A 106 0.72 -1.15 7.49
N ILE A 107 1.97 -0.91 7.87
CA ILE A 107 2.66 0.36 7.57
C ILE A 107 2.84 0.51 6.05
N ASN A 108 3.27 -0.54 5.36
CA ASN A 108 3.34 -0.57 3.90
C ASN A 108 1.99 -0.23 3.25
N ASN A 109 0.89 -0.81 3.73
CA ASN A 109 -0.46 -0.51 3.26
C ASN A 109 -0.87 0.94 3.51
N LEU A 110 -0.53 1.53 4.66
CA LEU A 110 -0.82 2.93 4.95
C LEU A 110 -0.06 3.87 4.01
N VAL A 111 1.22 3.60 3.75
CA VAL A 111 2.03 4.36 2.79
C VAL A 111 1.43 4.26 1.38
N LEU A 112 0.97 3.07 0.96
CA LEU A 112 0.31 2.87 -0.33
C LEU A 112 -1.02 3.63 -0.43
N LYS A 113 -1.85 3.60 0.62
CA LYS A 113 -3.12 4.35 0.67
C LYS A 113 -2.90 5.86 0.56
N VAL A 114 -1.91 6.41 1.28
CA VAL A 114 -1.56 7.84 1.19
C VAL A 114 -1.06 8.21 -0.22
N LYS A 115 -0.32 7.31 -0.87
CA LYS A 115 0.13 7.50 -2.26
C LYS A 115 -1.02 7.43 -3.27
N LEU A 116 -1.97 6.51 -3.10
CA LEU A 116 -3.13 6.33 -4.00
C LEU A 116 -4.06 7.54 -4.03
N VAL A 117 -4.28 8.20 -2.89
CA VAL A 117 -5.08 9.44 -2.82
C VAL A 117 -4.37 10.61 -3.55
N SER A 118 -3.04 10.56 -3.69
CA SER A 118 -2.25 11.55 -4.44
C SER A 118 -2.00 11.18 -5.92
N LEU A 119 -2.51 10.04 -6.39
CA LEU A 119 -2.12 9.44 -7.67
C LEU A 119 -2.92 9.93 -8.89
N PHE A 120 -3.76 10.94 -8.76
CA PHE A 120 -4.36 11.59 -9.95
C PHE A 120 -3.39 12.52 -10.69
N PHE A 121 -2.17 12.73 -10.17
CA PHE A 121 -1.19 13.68 -10.71
C PHE A 121 0.17 13.03 -11.03
N PHE A 122 0.15 11.74 -11.39
CA PHE A 122 1.33 10.93 -11.54
C PHE A 122 1.52 10.36 -12.95
N CYS A 123 1.49 11.20 -14.00
CA CYS A 123 1.96 10.78 -15.32
C CYS A 123 2.31 11.96 -16.26
N LYS A 124 3.34 11.74 -17.09
CA LYS A 124 3.81 12.49 -18.29
C LYS A 124 5.13 13.27 -18.24
N SER A 125 5.93 13.12 -17.19
CA SER A 125 7.17 13.87 -17.06
C SER A 125 8.36 12.91 -16.97
N LEU A 126 9.07 12.74 -18.09
CA LEU A 126 10.20 11.84 -18.37
C LEU A 126 11.36 11.94 -17.36
N CYS A 127 11.19 11.39 -16.16
CA CYS A 127 12.29 11.10 -15.26
C CYS A 127 11.91 10.06 -14.20
N PHE A 128 11.21 8.98 -14.55
CA PHE A 128 10.90 7.96 -13.55
C PHE A 128 10.48 6.61 -14.16
N PRO A 129 11.18 5.52 -13.83
CA PRO A 129 10.49 4.30 -13.43
C PRO A 129 9.96 4.55 -12.01
N TYR A 130 8.87 5.30 -11.87
CA TYR A 130 8.18 5.44 -10.58
C TYR A 130 7.53 4.11 -10.36
N ILE A 131 7.91 3.45 -9.27
CA ILE A 131 7.12 2.35 -8.73
C ILE A 131 7.02 1.24 -9.79
N PHE A 132 7.95 0.28 -9.72
CA PHE A 132 7.55 -1.08 -10.02
C PHE A 132 6.35 -1.37 -9.11
N LEU A 133 5.15 -1.05 -9.57
CA LEU A 133 3.91 -1.47 -8.95
C LEU A 133 4.03 -2.97 -9.01
N ILE A 134 4.13 -3.62 -7.86
CA ILE A 134 3.72 -5.01 -7.74
C ILE A 134 4.66 -5.92 -8.58
N LEU A 135 5.84 -6.28 -8.04
CA LEU A 135 6.68 -7.37 -8.61
C LEU A 135 6.05 -8.75 -8.38
N GLN A 136 4.75 -8.85 -8.66
CA GLN A 136 4.07 -10.09 -8.97
C GLN A 136 3.59 -9.96 -10.42
N GLU A 137 4.11 -10.86 -11.26
CA GLU A 137 3.65 -11.16 -12.63
C GLU A 137 4.17 -10.34 -13.83
N ILE A 138 5.49 -10.28 -14.07
CA ILE A 138 6.00 -10.27 -15.46
C ILE A 138 7.30 -11.10 -15.53
N PRO A 139 7.42 -12.08 -16.46
CA PRO A 139 8.62 -12.92 -16.57
C PRO A 139 9.86 -12.07 -16.91
N VAL A 140 10.95 -12.33 -16.20
CA VAL A 140 12.23 -11.64 -16.32
C VAL A 140 12.85 -11.93 -17.70
N ILE A 141 12.60 -11.08 -18.68
CA ILE A 141 13.41 -11.05 -19.90
C ILE A 141 14.68 -10.25 -19.58
N LYS A 142 15.77 -11.00 -19.41
CA LYS A 142 17.10 -10.56 -19.04
C LYS A 142 17.66 -9.58 -20.09
N GLY A 143 17.59 -8.29 -19.79
CA GLY A 143 18.28 -7.24 -20.56
C GLY A 143 19.81 -7.37 -20.42
N HIS A 144 20.51 -7.29 -21.55
CA HIS A 144 21.97 -7.33 -21.62
C HIS A 144 22.57 -6.11 -20.88
N ARG A 145 23.38 -6.34 -19.85
CA ARG A 145 24.01 -5.27 -19.07
C ARG A 145 25.10 -4.62 -19.90
N PHE A 146 24.86 -3.40 -20.40
CA PHE A 146 25.94 -2.56 -20.95
C PHE A 146 26.75 -1.96 -19.80
N GLY A 147 27.81 -2.66 -19.43
CA GLY A 147 28.96 -2.11 -18.72
C GLY A 147 30.19 -2.57 -19.48
N PHE A 148 31.20 -1.71 -19.63
CA PHE A 148 32.49 -2.06 -20.23
C PHE A 148 33.12 -3.22 -19.46
N GLY A 149 32.84 -4.45 -19.90
CA GLY A 149 33.48 -5.68 -19.45
C GLY A 149 34.75 -5.88 -20.25
N THR A 150 35.82 -6.24 -19.54
CA THR A 150 37.11 -6.64 -20.08
C THR A 150 36.92 -7.61 -21.25
N LEU A 151 37.65 -7.37 -22.35
CA LEU A 151 37.64 -8.21 -23.56
C LEU A 151 37.94 -9.67 -23.14
N PRO A 152 37.04 -10.65 -23.40
CA PRO A 152 37.36 -12.04 -23.14
C PRO A 152 38.40 -12.54 -24.15
N ASP A 153 39.48 -13.13 -23.64
CA ASP A 153 40.53 -13.79 -24.41
C ASP A 153 39.92 -14.96 -25.21
N PRO A 154 40.25 -15.13 -26.51
CA PRO A 154 39.58 -16.11 -27.37
C PRO A 154 40.11 -17.52 -27.05
N GLY A 155 39.56 -18.14 -26.01
CA GLY A 155 39.89 -19.52 -25.66
C GLY A 155 38.99 -20.20 -24.62
N GLN A 156 38.07 -19.47 -23.96
CA GLN A 156 37.31 -20.04 -22.86
C GLN A 156 35.87 -20.39 -23.28
N VAL A 157 35.62 -21.68 -23.47
CA VAL A 157 34.26 -22.23 -23.60
C VAL A 157 33.47 -21.94 -22.32
N PRO A 158 32.26 -21.37 -22.39
CA PRO A 158 31.44 -21.13 -21.21
C PRO A 158 30.99 -22.48 -20.64
N SER A 159 31.32 -22.69 -19.37
CA SER A 159 30.83 -23.83 -18.59
C SER A 159 29.30 -23.85 -18.66
N SER A 160 28.75 -24.93 -19.20
CA SER A 160 27.32 -25.19 -19.22
C SER A 160 26.83 -25.34 -17.78
N ALA A 161 26.35 -24.24 -17.21
CA ALA A 161 25.65 -24.24 -15.94
C ALA A 161 24.42 -25.13 -16.10
N SER A 162 24.52 -26.29 -15.46
CA SER A 162 23.49 -27.31 -15.36
C SER A 162 22.16 -26.69 -14.93
N PHE A 163 21.12 -26.93 -15.73
CA PHE A 163 19.75 -26.54 -15.46
C PHE A 163 19.29 -27.32 -14.21
N MET A 164 19.33 -26.69 -13.04
CA MET A 164 18.85 -27.31 -11.81
C MET A 164 17.33 -27.53 -11.91
N SER A 165 16.89 -28.72 -11.52
CA SER A 165 15.50 -29.21 -11.63
C SER A 165 14.50 -28.35 -10.83
N ASN A 166 13.54 -27.73 -11.52
CA ASN A 166 12.47 -26.86 -10.99
C ASN A 166 11.32 -27.60 -10.27
N LEU A 167 11.53 -28.83 -9.78
CA LEU A 167 10.44 -29.65 -9.24
C LEU A 167 9.75 -29.02 -8.01
N ASP A 168 10.55 -28.42 -7.12
CA ASP A 168 10.05 -27.79 -5.89
C ASP A 168 9.20 -26.53 -6.15
N GLN A 169 9.46 -25.80 -7.24
CA GLN A 169 8.69 -24.60 -7.59
C GLN A 169 7.33 -24.95 -8.18
N GLU A 170 7.25 -25.98 -9.02
CA GLU A 170 5.98 -26.44 -9.60
C GLU A 170 5.04 -27.02 -8.54
N GLU A 171 5.59 -27.72 -7.54
CA GLU A 171 4.80 -28.23 -6.42
C GLU A 171 4.28 -27.11 -5.52
N GLN A 172 5.10 -26.09 -5.24
CA GLN A 172 4.65 -24.89 -4.52
C GLN A 172 3.52 -24.16 -5.27
N LEU A 173 3.61 -24.04 -6.60
CA LEU A 173 2.55 -23.45 -7.43
C LEU A 173 1.26 -24.26 -7.35
N ARG A 174 1.34 -25.61 -7.35
CA ARG A 174 0.17 -26.49 -7.22
C ARG A 174 -0.53 -26.28 -5.87
N ILE A 175 0.23 -26.26 -4.78
CA ILE A 175 -0.29 -26.04 -3.43
C ILE A 175 -0.92 -24.63 -3.29
N ALA A 176 -0.32 -23.62 -3.90
CA ALA A 176 -0.85 -22.26 -3.89
C ALA A 176 -2.21 -22.19 -4.61
N ASN A 177 -2.33 -22.80 -5.79
CA ASN A 177 -3.59 -22.83 -6.55
C ASN A 177 -4.70 -23.60 -5.81
N GLU A 178 -4.37 -24.70 -5.16
CA GLU A 178 -5.32 -25.45 -4.33
C GLU A 178 -5.82 -24.62 -3.14
N LYS A 179 -4.93 -23.87 -2.48
CA LYS A 179 -5.31 -22.94 -1.40
C LYS A 179 -6.23 -21.82 -1.89
N ILE A 180 -6.04 -21.32 -3.11
CA ILE A 180 -6.91 -20.31 -3.72
C ILE A 180 -8.31 -20.90 -3.94
N ALA A 181 -8.42 -22.09 -4.52
CA ALA A 181 -9.72 -22.74 -4.75
C ALA A 181 -10.50 -22.97 -3.43
N ILE A 182 -9.82 -23.41 -2.37
CA ILE A 182 -10.43 -23.59 -1.04
C ILE A 182 -10.88 -22.24 -0.45
N ALA A 183 -10.13 -21.17 -0.69
CA ALA A 183 -10.50 -19.84 -0.21
C ALA A 183 -11.74 -19.31 -0.94
N ASP A 184 -11.82 -19.51 -2.26
CA ASP A 184 -12.97 -19.10 -3.07
C ASP A 184 -14.25 -19.85 -2.66
N GLU A 185 -14.16 -21.15 -2.37
CA GLU A 185 -15.28 -21.94 -1.85
C GLU A 185 -15.76 -21.42 -0.48
N LYS A 186 -14.83 -21.08 0.42
CA LYS A 186 -15.16 -20.49 1.73
C LYS A 186 -15.84 -19.13 1.58
N ILE A 187 -15.41 -18.32 0.62
CA ILE A 187 -16.03 -17.03 0.31
C ILE A 187 -17.46 -17.26 -0.20
N ALA A 188 -17.67 -18.19 -1.13
CA ALA A 188 -19.00 -18.53 -1.63
C ALA A 188 -19.94 -18.95 -0.51
N MET A 189 -19.53 -19.90 0.35
CA MET A 189 -20.33 -20.31 1.50
C MET A 189 -20.62 -19.17 2.49
N ALA A 190 -19.67 -18.26 2.70
CA ALA A 190 -19.87 -17.11 3.58
C ALA A 190 -20.89 -16.12 2.97
N THR A 191 -20.85 -15.91 1.66
CA THR A 191 -21.82 -15.03 0.97
C THR A 191 -23.24 -15.57 1.05
N GLU A 192 -23.45 -16.88 0.90
CA GLU A 192 -24.77 -17.50 1.06
C GLU A 192 -25.30 -17.33 2.49
N LYS A 193 -24.44 -17.50 3.51
CA LYS A 193 -24.81 -17.26 4.93
C LYS A 193 -25.17 -15.81 5.21
N ILE A 194 -24.53 -14.84 4.56
CA ILE A 194 -24.88 -13.43 4.71
C ILE A 194 -26.28 -13.18 4.15
N VAL A 195 -26.58 -13.70 2.96
CA VAL A 195 -27.89 -13.54 2.32
C VAL A 195 -29.02 -14.13 3.17
N THR A 196 -28.82 -15.29 3.81
CA THR A 196 -29.84 -15.86 4.70
C THR A 196 -30.08 -15.00 5.94
N LEU A 197 -29.01 -14.50 6.57
CA LEU A 197 -29.11 -13.61 7.73
C LEU A 197 -29.79 -12.27 7.40
N GLU A 198 -29.56 -11.72 6.20
CA GLU A 198 -30.24 -10.50 5.73
C GLU A 198 -31.74 -10.71 5.55
N ASN A 199 -32.15 -11.86 5.01
CA ASN A 199 -33.56 -12.22 4.88
C ASN A 199 -34.24 -12.39 6.26
N ASP A 200 -33.57 -13.03 7.21
CA ASP A 200 -34.07 -13.17 8.58
C ASP A 200 -34.21 -11.82 9.29
N LYS A 201 -33.27 -10.89 9.05
CA LYS A 201 -33.35 -9.52 9.56
C LYS A 201 -34.54 -8.78 8.95
N ALA A 202 -34.73 -8.87 7.63
CA ALA A 202 -35.87 -8.25 6.96
C ALA A 202 -37.23 -8.80 7.46
N ALA A 203 -37.30 -10.09 7.81
CA ALA A 203 -38.48 -10.67 8.43
C ALA A 203 -38.74 -10.08 9.84
N LYS A 204 -37.70 -9.93 10.67
CA LYS A 204 -37.81 -9.30 12.00
C LYS A 204 -38.23 -7.83 11.90
N ASP A 205 -37.71 -7.08 10.94
CA ASP A 205 -38.07 -5.67 10.73
C ASP A 205 -39.56 -5.49 10.42
N LYS A 206 -40.16 -6.41 9.64
CA LYS A 206 -41.62 -6.42 9.39
C LYS A 206 -42.43 -6.64 10.66
N VAL A 207 -41.98 -7.54 11.54
CA VAL A 207 -42.65 -7.80 12.83
C VAL A 207 -42.57 -6.57 13.73
N ILE A 208 -41.41 -5.91 13.80
CA ILE A 208 -41.23 -4.67 14.57
C ILE A 208 -42.17 -3.58 14.05
N GLN A 209 -42.25 -3.37 12.73
CA GLN A 209 -43.17 -2.41 12.14
C GLN A 209 -44.64 -2.70 12.48
N TYR A 210 -45.03 -3.98 12.44
CA TYR A 210 -46.39 -4.38 12.83
C TYR A 210 -46.69 -4.05 14.30
N LEU A 211 -45.75 -4.35 15.21
CA LEU A 211 -45.89 -4.05 16.64
C LEU A 211 -45.94 -2.53 16.89
N GLN A 212 -45.11 -1.75 16.22
CA GLN A 212 -45.11 -0.28 16.30
C GLN A 212 -46.45 0.32 15.83
N ASN A 213 -47.01 -0.20 14.74
CA ASN A 213 -48.32 0.21 14.24
C ASN A 213 -49.45 -0.16 15.24
N LEU A 214 -49.37 -1.35 15.85
CA LEU A 214 -50.31 -1.77 16.87
C LEU A 214 -50.24 -0.85 18.10
N ALA A 215 -49.04 -0.59 18.60
CA ALA A 215 -48.79 0.30 19.74
C ALA A 215 -49.34 1.70 19.46
N SER A 216 -49.04 2.27 18.29
CA SER A 216 -49.56 3.58 17.87
C SER A 216 -51.09 3.62 17.85
N LYS A 217 -51.73 2.53 17.41
CA LYS A 217 -53.20 2.40 17.39
C LYS A 217 -53.81 2.31 18.80
N VAL A 218 -53.15 1.61 19.72
CA VAL A 218 -53.58 1.52 21.12
C VAL A 218 -53.44 2.88 21.80
N VAL A 219 -52.29 3.54 21.67
CA VAL A 219 -52.04 4.89 22.21
C VAL A 219 -53.06 5.90 21.66
N SER A 220 -53.40 5.83 20.37
CA SER A 220 -54.42 6.72 19.78
C SER A 220 -55.84 6.51 20.33
N LYS A 221 -56.15 5.32 20.86
CA LYS A 221 -57.46 5.00 21.45
C LYS A 221 -57.54 5.29 22.93
N PHE A 222 -56.41 5.27 23.63
CA PHE A 222 -56.32 5.46 25.07
C PHE A 222 -55.23 6.50 25.38
N PRO A 223 -55.47 7.78 25.06
CA PRO A 223 -54.50 8.85 25.34
C PRO A 223 -54.24 9.03 26.84
N ASP A 224 -55.20 8.62 27.67
CA ASP A 224 -55.15 8.73 29.14
C ASP A 224 -54.11 7.79 29.78
N LEU A 225 -53.56 6.82 29.03
CA LEU A 225 -52.52 5.90 29.52
C LEU A 225 -51.09 6.50 29.48
N LEU A 226 -50.93 7.73 29.00
CA LEU A 226 -49.64 8.43 28.92
C LEU A 226 -49.41 9.45 30.06
N GLN A 227 -50.31 9.53 31.04
CA GLN A 227 -50.02 10.29 32.27
C GLN A 227 -49.01 9.50 33.11
N GLU A 228 -47.73 9.77 32.90
CA GLU A 228 -46.74 9.57 33.96
C GLU A 228 -46.98 10.67 35.00
N ASP A 229 -47.37 10.26 36.21
CA ASP A 229 -47.41 11.13 37.38
C ASP A 229 -45.98 11.66 37.65
N GLU A 230 -45.68 12.88 37.19
CA GLU A 230 -44.47 13.64 37.56
C GLU A 230 -44.52 14.19 39.00
N ASP A 231 -45.36 13.64 39.88
CA ASP A 231 -45.53 14.13 41.25
C ASP A 231 -44.95 13.17 42.31
N ALA A 232 -43.62 13.06 42.35
CA ALA A 232 -42.85 12.64 43.53
C ALA A 232 -41.37 13.02 43.30
N THR A 233 -40.70 13.92 44.01
CA THR A 233 -40.89 14.42 45.38
C THR A 233 -40.08 15.73 45.48
N GLN A 234 -40.74 16.85 45.78
CA GLN A 234 -40.09 18.00 46.44
C GLN A 234 -40.51 17.93 47.91
N GLU A 235 -39.59 17.53 48.78
CA GLU A 235 -39.43 18.01 50.17
C GLU A 235 -38.10 17.50 50.75
#